data_AF-A0AAI9X9D0-F1
#
_entry.id   AF-A0AAI9X9D0-F1
#
_cell.length_a   1.000
_cell.length_b   1.000
_cell.length_c   1.000
_cell.angle_alpha   90.00
_cell.angle_beta   90.00
_cell.angle_gamma   90.00
#
_symmetry.space_group_name_H-M   'P 1'
#
loop_
_entity.id
_entity.type
_entity.pdbx_description
1 polymer ?
#
loop_
_entity_poly.entity_id
_entity_poly.type
_entity_poly.pdbx_seq_one_letter_code
_entity_poly.pdbx_strand_id
1 'polypeptide(L)'
;MASNRVTKAKATKKDVAKSLTKPNKLAREAGREILEERLEFVLTCIKETGIKVDMTAVARHYGISTNAAQLRLRRVNDYVAKLVSAREAAQKSDEVPKDDEDLDVTTEDEEA
;
A
#
# COMPACT_ATOMS: atom_id res chain seq x y z
N MET A 1 8.92 -20.75 67.76
CA MET A 1 10.36 -20.45 67.56
C MET A 1 10.66 -20.51 66.07
N ALA A 2 11.33 -19.45 65.56
CA ALA A 2 11.95 -19.25 64.24
C ALA A 2 11.08 -19.33 62.96
N SER A 3 10.68 -18.15 62.45
CA SER A 3 10.18 -17.93 61.08
C SER A 3 11.38 -17.66 60.15
N ASN A 4 11.55 -18.48 59.12
CA ASN A 4 12.66 -18.37 58.17
C ASN A 4 12.43 -17.23 57.18
N ARG A 5 13.00 -16.06 57.49
CA ARG A 5 12.98 -14.88 56.64
C ARG A 5 14.16 -14.92 55.66
N VAL A 6 13.92 -15.42 54.45
CA VAL A 6 14.90 -15.36 53.36
C VAL A 6 14.86 -13.97 52.72
N THR A 7 15.90 -13.17 52.97
CA THR A 7 16.13 -11.87 52.33
C THR A 7 16.73 -12.09 50.93
N LYS A 8 15.92 -11.91 49.88
CA LYS A 8 16.45 -11.80 48.51
C LYS A 8 17.10 -10.43 48.31
N ALA A 9 18.39 -10.46 48.03
CA ALA A 9 19.21 -9.30 47.71
C ALA A 9 18.65 -8.53 46.50
N LYS A 10 18.64 -7.21 46.65
CA LYS A 10 18.27 -6.22 45.64
C LYS A 10 19.29 -6.25 44.50
N ALA A 11 18.90 -6.75 43.32
CA ALA A 11 19.69 -6.62 42.11
C ALA A 11 19.46 -5.23 41.49
N THR A 12 20.34 -4.28 41.77
CA THR A 12 20.50 -3.08 40.96
C THR A 12 21.24 -3.43 39.67
N LYS A 13 20.54 -3.39 38.54
CA LYS A 13 21.18 -3.28 37.22
C LYS A 13 20.74 -1.98 36.57
N LYS A 14 21.64 -1.00 36.59
CA LYS A 14 21.67 0.10 35.64
C LYS A 14 21.97 -0.45 34.25
N ASP A 15 21.55 0.34 33.26
CA ASP A 15 21.98 0.32 31.87
C ASP A 15 21.69 -0.95 31.07
N VAL A 16 20.70 -0.85 30.18
CA VAL A 16 20.99 -0.67 28.77
C VAL A 16 19.79 0.09 28.19
N ALA A 17 20.01 1.39 27.93
CA ALA A 17 19.24 2.12 26.94
C ALA A 17 19.46 1.44 25.57
N LYS A 18 18.66 0.43 25.25
CA LYS A 18 18.40 0.10 23.84
C LYS A 18 17.31 1.07 23.42
N SER A 19 17.75 2.16 22.80
CA SER A 19 16.89 2.99 21.98
C SER A 19 16.01 2.06 21.15
N LEU A 20 14.71 2.14 21.40
CA LEU A 20 13.69 1.57 20.53
C LEU A 20 13.73 2.42 19.25
N THR A 21 14.76 2.21 18.43
CA THR A 21 14.83 2.73 17.08
C THR A 21 13.54 2.29 16.41
N LYS A 22 12.71 3.25 16.04
CA LYS A 22 11.54 3.02 15.20
C LYS A 22 12.01 3.09 13.75
N PRO A 23 12.11 1.98 13.00
CA PRO A 23 12.09 2.04 11.56
C PRO A 23 10.76 1.44 11.10
N ASN A 24 9.63 2.10 11.35
CA ASN A 24 8.34 1.43 11.13
C ASN A 24 7.29 2.26 10.40
N LYS A 25 7.66 3.42 9.84
CA LYS A 25 6.76 4.19 8.96
C LYS A 25 7.14 4.03 7.50
N LEU A 26 8.36 4.43 7.13
CA LEU A 26 8.85 4.32 5.74
C LEU A 26 8.95 2.86 5.23
N ALA A 27 9.52 1.95 6.03
CA ALA A 27 9.58 0.53 5.66
C ALA A 27 8.17 -0.12 5.57
N ARG A 28 7.21 0.42 6.32
CA ARG A 28 5.82 -0.03 6.31
C ARG A 28 5.05 0.54 5.11
N GLU A 29 5.38 1.75 4.67
CA GLU A 29 4.84 2.39 3.46
C GLU A 29 5.38 1.70 2.21
N ALA A 30 6.69 1.48 2.10
CA ALA A 30 7.29 0.70 1.00
C ALA A 30 6.74 -0.73 0.94
N GLY A 31 6.53 -1.37 2.10
CA GLY A 31 5.90 -2.69 2.16
C GLY A 31 4.42 -2.69 1.75
N ARG A 32 3.71 -1.56 1.88
CA ARG A 32 2.32 -1.41 1.43
C ARG A 32 2.26 -1.21 -0.08
N GLU A 33 3.09 -0.34 -0.65
CA GLU A 33 3.18 -0.12 -2.10
C GLU A 33 3.50 -1.43 -2.85
N ILE A 34 4.46 -2.21 -2.36
CA ILE A 34 4.78 -3.51 -2.96
C ILE A 34 3.61 -4.51 -2.85
N LEU A 35 2.88 -4.49 -1.73
CA LEU A 35 1.70 -5.33 -1.56
C LEU A 35 0.57 -4.91 -2.50
N GLU A 36 0.41 -3.61 -2.71
CA GLU A 36 -0.56 -2.99 -3.60
C GLU A 36 -0.37 -3.42 -5.05
N GLU A 37 0.84 -3.26 -5.59
CA GLU A 37 1.18 -3.67 -6.96
C GLU A 37 0.94 -5.17 -7.18
N ARG A 38 1.29 -6.00 -6.19
CA ARG A 38 1.07 -7.46 -6.25
C ARG A 38 -0.42 -7.80 -6.28
N LEU A 39 -1.25 -7.11 -5.51
CA LEU A 39 -2.70 -7.34 -5.47
C LEU A 39 -3.36 -6.90 -6.78
N GLU A 40 -2.94 -5.78 -7.37
CA GLU A 40 -3.39 -5.35 -8.68
C GLU A 40 -3.04 -6.37 -9.76
N PHE A 41 -1.79 -6.85 -9.79
CA PHE A 41 -1.35 -7.87 -10.74
C PHE A 41 -2.19 -9.16 -10.65
N VAL A 42 -2.37 -9.71 -9.45
CA VAL A 42 -3.14 -10.95 -9.26
C VAL A 42 -4.60 -10.77 -9.71
N LEU A 43 -5.23 -9.64 -9.39
CA LEU A 43 -6.59 -9.37 -9.83
C LEU A 43 -6.71 -9.22 -11.35
N THR A 44 -5.72 -8.59 -11.99
CA THR A 44 -5.65 -8.50 -13.44
C THR A 44 -5.50 -9.89 -14.07
N CYS A 45 -4.62 -10.75 -13.54
CA CYS A 45 -4.52 -12.13 -14.00
C CYS A 45 -5.85 -12.88 -13.92
N ILE A 46 -6.60 -12.73 -12.83
CA ILE A 46 -7.93 -13.35 -12.67
C ILE A 46 -8.89 -12.87 -13.76
N LYS A 47 -8.89 -11.56 -14.07
CA LYS A 47 -9.74 -10.98 -15.11
C LYS A 47 -9.38 -11.48 -16.51
N GLU A 48 -8.09 -11.43 -16.87
CA GLU A 48 -7.58 -11.84 -18.20
C GLU A 48 -7.76 -13.34 -18.45
N THR A 49 -7.55 -14.17 -17.42
CA THR A 49 -7.67 -15.63 -17.54
C THR A 49 -9.11 -16.13 -17.39
N GLY A 50 -10.02 -15.29 -16.90
CA GLY A 50 -11.39 -15.69 -16.57
C GLY A 50 -11.50 -16.74 -15.46
N ILE A 51 -10.43 -16.95 -14.68
CA ILE A 51 -10.42 -17.91 -13.58
C ILE A 51 -11.45 -17.52 -12.53
N LYS A 52 -12.35 -18.44 -12.19
CA LYS A 52 -13.30 -18.24 -11.10
C LYS A 52 -12.67 -18.70 -9.79
N VAL A 53 -12.65 -17.81 -8.80
CA VAL A 53 -12.18 -18.14 -7.45
C VAL A 53 -13.29 -18.88 -6.70
N ASP A 54 -13.04 -20.14 -6.32
CA ASP A 54 -13.94 -20.87 -5.42
C ASP A 54 -13.82 -20.35 -4.00
N MET A 55 -14.74 -19.47 -3.62
CA MET A 55 -14.77 -18.87 -2.29
C MET A 55 -15.05 -19.88 -1.17
N THR A 56 -15.61 -21.05 -1.47
CA THR A 56 -15.82 -22.11 -0.49
C THR A 56 -14.51 -22.84 -0.19
N ALA A 57 -13.72 -23.14 -1.22
CA ALA A 57 -12.36 -23.67 -1.04
C ALA A 57 -11.47 -22.67 -0.28
N VAL A 58 -11.52 -21.38 -0.64
CA VAL A 58 -10.83 -20.31 0.08
C VAL A 58 -11.26 -20.27 1.55
N ALA A 59 -12.56 -20.30 1.81
CA ALA A 59 -13.10 -20.28 3.17
C ALA A 59 -12.58 -21.45 4.02
N ARG A 60 -12.57 -22.66 3.46
CA ARG A 60 -12.03 -23.86 4.11
C ARG A 60 -10.53 -23.74 4.37
N HIS A 61 -9.76 -23.26 3.39
CA HIS A 61 -8.31 -23.09 3.52
C HIS A 61 -7.94 -22.14 4.67
N TYR A 62 -8.70 -21.05 4.84
CA TYR A 62 -8.44 -20.05 5.89
C TYR A 62 -9.22 -20.28 7.19
N GLY A 63 -10.07 -21.32 7.27
CA GLY A 63 -10.91 -21.57 8.45
C GLY A 63 -11.92 -20.45 8.74
N ILE A 64 -12.44 -19.79 7.70
CA ILE A 64 -13.41 -18.69 7.79
C ILE A 64 -14.75 -19.09 7.14
N SER A 65 -15.79 -18.30 7.33
CA SER A 65 -17.04 -18.49 6.58
C SER A 65 -16.91 -18.02 5.14
N THR A 66 -17.69 -18.62 4.23
CA THR A 66 -17.76 -18.22 2.81
C THR A 66 -18.13 -16.75 2.64
N ASN A 67 -19.05 -16.24 3.46
CA ASN A 67 -19.42 -14.82 3.48
C ASN A 67 -18.21 -13.94 3.86
N ALA A 68 -17.46 -14.34 4.89
CA ALA A 68 -16.27 -13.59 5.29
C ALA A 68 -15.15 -13.64 4.23
N ALA A 69 -15.06 -14.71 3.44
CA ALA A 69 -14.15 -14.78 2.29
C ALA A 69 -14.60 -13.81 1.17
N GLN A 70 -15.90 -13.81 0.83
CA GLN A 70 -16.48 -12.91 -0.17
C GLN A 70 -16.29 -11.43 0.19
N LEU A 71 -16.53 -11.07 1.45
CA LEU A 71 -16.29 -9.72 1.97
C LEU A 71 -14.82 -9.30 1.83
N ARG A 72 -13.88 -10.20 2.10
CA ARG A 72 -12.44 -9.94 1.93
C ARG A 72 -12.09 -9.71 0.46
N LEU A 73 -12.58 -10.56 -0.45
CA LEU A 73 -12.37 -10.38 -1.88
C LEU A 73 -12.92 -9.04 -2.37
N ARG A 74 -14.13 -8.66 -1.94
CA ARG A 74 -14.72 -7.36 -2.29
C ARG A 74 -13.84 -6.19 -1.84
N ARG A 75 -13.34 -6.22 -0.60
CA ARG A 75 -12.45 -5.18 -0.09
C ARG A 75 -11.16 -5.05 -0.89
N VAL A 76 -10.59 -6.17 -1.34
CA VAL A 76 -9.38 -6.16 -2.20
C VAL A 76 -9.71 -5.56 -3.56
N ASN A 77 -10.86 -5.91 -4.16
CA ASN A 77 -11.32 -5.29 -5.40
C ASN A 77 -11.52 -3.78 -5.27
N ASP A 78 -12.20 -3.33 -4.21
CA ASP A 78 -12.43 -1.91 -3.95
C ASP A 78 -11.12 -1.16 -3.74
N TYR A 79 -10.15 -1.81 -3.10
CA TYR A 79 -8.81 -1.25 -2.90
C TYR A 79 -8.07 -1.07 -4.22
N VAL A 80 -8.03 -2.11 -5.05
CA VAL A 80 -7.40 -2.04 -6.38
C VAL A 80 -8.11 -1.04 -7.28
N ALA A 81 -9.45 -0.95 -7.23
CA ALA A 81 -10.18 0.05 -7.99
C ALA A 81 -9.75 1.49 -7.63
N LYS A 82 -9.58 1.78 -6.33
CA LYS A 82 -9.08 3.08 -5.88
C LYS A 82 -7.65 3.35 -6.34
N LEU A 83 -6.78 2.35 -6.36
CA LEU A 83 -5.40 2.48 -6.84
C LEU A 83 -5.35 2.80 -8.33
N VAL A 84 -6.13 2.07 -9.13
CA VAL A 84 -6.24 2.32 -10.58
C VAL A 84 -6.73 3.74 -10.82
N SER A 85 -7.80 4.17 -10.13
CA SER A 85 -8.31 5.54 -10.26
C SER A 85 -7.30 6.62 -9.81
N ALA A 86 -6.56 6.38 -8.73
CA ALA A 86 -5.54 7.31 -8.25
C ALA A 86 -4.37 7.43 -9.24
N ARG A 87 -3.95 6.32 -9.84
CA ARG A 87 -2.92 6.29 -10.87
C ARG A 87 -3.36 7.01 -12.15
N GLU A 88 -4.59 6.78 -12.61
CA GLU A 88 -5.17 7.50 -13.76
C GLU A 88 -5.26 9.00 -13.50
N ALA A 89 -5.62 9.41 -12.28
CA ALA A 89 -5.65 10.82 -11.90
C ALA A 89 -4.26 11.45 -11.87
N ALA A 90 -3.25 10.74 -11.34
CA ALA A 90 -1.86 11.19 -11.32
C ALA A 90 -1.29 11.36 -12.74
N GLN A 91 -1.63 10.47 -13.67
CA GLN A 91 -1.23 10.57 -15.07
C GLN A 91 -1.86 11.78 -15.78
N LYS A 92 -3.09 12.17 -15.42
CA LYS A 92 -3.77 13.35 -16.00
C LYS A 92 -3.28 14.67 -15.40
N SER A 93 -2.77 14.67 -14.16
CA SER A 93 -2.20 15.87 -13.53
C SER A 93 -0.78 16.21 -14.00
N ASP A 94 -0.11 15.28 -14.68
CA ASP A 94 1.23 15.48 -15.26
C ASP A 94 1.17 15.86 -16.76
N GLU A 95 -0.06 15.98 -17.31
CA GLU A 95 -0.28 16.58 -18.63
C GLU A 95 -0.12 18.10 -18.48
N VAL A 96 1.15 18.55 -18.56
CA VAL A 96 1.54 19.95 -18.71
C VAL A 96 0.68 20.57 -19.79
N PRO A 97 0.05 21.75 -19.57
CA PRO A 97 -0.57 22.47 -20.67
C PRO A 97 0.52 22.70 -21.71
N LYS A 98 0.35 22.10 -22.89
CA LYS A 98 1.05 22.59 -24.07
C LYS A 98 0.51 24.01 -24.27
N ASP A 99 1.20 24.99 -23.69
CA ASP A 99 1.08 26.36 -24.15
C ASP A 99 1.42 26.31 -25.64
N ASP A 100 0.41 26.65 -26.44
CA ASP A 100 0.50 26.78 -27.88
C ASP A 100 1.71 27.64 -28.23
N GLU A 101 2.57 27.10 -29.09
CA GLU A 101 3.48 27.90 -29.89
C GLU A 101 2.64 28.79 -30.81
N ASP A 102 2.24 29.96 -30.33
CA ASP A 102 1.88 31.06 -31.23
C ASP A 102 3.17 31.60 -31.86
N LEU A 103 3.56 30.91 -32.94
CA LEU A 103 4.35 31.41 -34.06
C LEU A 103 3.71 32.70 -34.61
N ASP A 104 4.11 33.87 -34.10
CA ASP A 104 3.90 35.13 -34.83
C ASP A 104 5.17 35.47 -35.64
N VAL A 105 5.23 34.88 -36.83
CA VAL A 105 6.03 35.38 -37.94
C VAL A 105 5.38 36.69 -38.39
N THR A 106 5.91 37.82 -37.92
CA THR A 106 5.69 39.11 -38.57
C THR A 106 6.89 39.43 -39.47
N THR A 107 6.86 38.86 -40.67
CA THR A 107 7.46 39.49 -41.86
C THR A 107 6.55 40.63 -42.28
N GLU A 108 6.89 41.85 -41.93
CA GLU A 108 6.46 43.03 -42.68
C GLU A 108 7.72 43.70 -43.24
N ASP A 109 7.85 43.55 -44.55
CA ASP A 109 8.82 44.19 -45.43
C ASP A 109 8.19 45.46 -46.02
N GLU A 110 9.03 46.44 -46.36
CA GLU A 110 8.77 47.66 -47.16
C GLU A 110 7.90 48.81 -46.54
N GLU A 111 8.17 50.13 -46.68
CA GLU A 111 8.99 50.95 -47.60
C GLU A 111 9.33 52.34 -46.95
N ALA A 112 10.31 53.03 -47.58
CA ALA A 112 10.54 54.49 -47.69
C ALA A 112 11.68 55.15 -46.85
#